data_AF-A0A560PXX1-F1
#
_entry.id   AF-A0A560PXX1-F1
#
_cell.length_a   1.000
_cell.length_b   1.000
_cell.length_c   1.000
_cell.angle_alpha   90.00
_cell.angle_beta   90.00
_cell.angle_gamma   90.00
#
_symmetry.space_group_name_H-M   'P 1'
#
loop_
_entity.id
_entity.type
_entity.pdbx_description
1 polymer ?
#
loop_
_entity_poly.entity_id
_entity_poly.type
_entity_poly.pdbx_seq_one_letter_code
_entity_poly.pdbx_strand_id
1 'polypeptide(L)'
;MLVNFGAIFTALLLSVLVLVYDQESKLEAVKKIDPLYDAKKVLLKQLYYNICFSIISSIVLVGLCFVHSVLNGVVNELEFFDLVIKLNYAKYLLTPLVIFVTANLMLTIVMIVKRMHAMLTI
;
A
#
# COMPACT_ATOMS: atom_id res chain seq x y z
N MET A 1 6.15 14.80 4.66
CA MET A 1 6.70 13.53 5.18
C MET A 1 5.92 12.30 4.71
N LEU A 2 4.58 12.29 4.75
CA LEU A 2 3.80 11.11 4.31
C LEU A 2 4.03 10.71 2.85
N VAL A 3 4.17 11.69 1.96
CA VAL A 3 4.47 11.46 0.53
C VAL A 3 5.84 10.81 0.31
N ASN A 4 6.87 11.24 1.05
CA ASN A 4 8.19 10.59 1.03
C ASN A 4 8.12 9.14 1.52
N PHE A 5 7.36 8.88 2.58
CA PHE A 5 7.11 7.52 3.05
C PHE A 5 6.40 6.68 1.99
N GLY A 6 5.37 7.21 1.34
CA GLY A 6 4.66 6.52 0.26
C GLY A 6 5.56 6.19 -0.93
N ALA A 7 6.43 7.12 -1.34
CA ALA A 7 7.37 6.89 -2.44
C ALA A 7 8.41 5.81 -2.12
N ILE A 8 9.05 5.88 -0.94
CA ILE A 8 10.00 4.86 -0.46
C ILE A 8 9.30 3.50 -0.36
N PHE A 9 8.08 3.50 0.16
CA PHE A 9 7.30 2.29 0.34
C PHE A 9 6.93 1.62 -0.99
N THR A 10 6.56 2.41 -2.00
CA THR A 10 6.27 1.89 -3.35
C THR A 10 7.53 1.30 -3.99
N ALA A 11 8.70 1.91 -3.79
CA ALA A 11 9.98 1.38 -4.25
C ALA A 11 10.32 0.03 -3.59
N LEU A 12 10.12 -0.09 -2.26
CA LEU A 12 10.32 -1.35 -1.53
C LEU A 12 9.40 -2.47 -2.05
N LEU A 13 8.12 -2.18 -2.30
CA LEU A 13 7.19 -3.18 -2.82
C LEU A 13 7.57 -3.64 -4.24
N LEU A 14 8.08 -2.74 -5.10
CA LEU A 14 8.62 -3.12 -6.40
C LEU A 14 9.82 -4.05 -6.27
N SER A 15 10.74 -3.77 -5.34
CA SER A 15 11.87 -4.68 -5.06
C SER A 15 11.39 -6.06 -4.59
N VAL A 16 10.39 -6.11 -3.72
CA VAL A 16 9.78 -7.38 -3.26
C VAL A 16 9.09 -8.12 -4.41
N LEU A 17 8.41 -7.42 -5.32
CA LEU A 17 7.79 -8.03 -6.50
C LEU A 17 8.82 -8.70 -7.41
N VAL A 18 9.97 -8.07 -7.62
CA VAL A 18 11.08 -8.66 -8.39
C VAL A 18 11.63 -9.91 -7.70
N LEU A 19 11.78 -9.89 -6.37
CA LEU A 19 12.19 -11.08 -5.62
C LEU A 19 11.17 -12.21 -5.76
N VAL A 20 9.88 -11.92 -5.69
CA VAL A 20 8.80 -12.90 -5.88
C VAL A 20 8.83 -13.49 -7.29
N TYR A 21 9.13 -12.67 -8.30
CA TYR A 21 9.30 -13.13 -9.68
C TYR A 21 10.52 -14.06 -9.85
N ASP A 22 11.65 -13.74 -9.19
CA ASP A 22 12.82 -14.64 -9.15
C ASP A 22 12.48 -15.99 -8.47
N GLN A 23 11.70 -15.96 -7.38
CA GLN A 23 11.20 -17.17 -6.73
C GLN A 23 10.24 -17.98 -7.61
N GLU A 24 9.41 -17.32 -8.43
CA GLU A 24 8.54 -17.97 -9.41
C GLU A 24 9.36 -18.74 -10.44
N SER A 25 10.33 -18.07 -11.06
CA SER A 25 11.25 -18.68 -12.03
C SER A 25 11.94 -19.93 -11.47
N LYS A 26 12.45 -19.84 -10.23
CA LYS A 26 13.06 -20.97 -9.53
C LYS A 26 12.08 -22.09 -9.26
N LEU A 27 10.85 -21.78 -8.85
CA LEU A 27 9.81 -22.77 -8.61
C LEU A 27 9.42 -23.51 -9.90
N GLU A 28 9.36 -22.80 -11.05
CA GLU A 28 9.08 -23.42 -12.35
C GLU A 28 10.16 -24.41 -12.79
N ALA A 29 11.42 -24.19 -12.42
CA ALA A 29 12.51 -25.12 -12.70
C ALA A 29 12.35 -26.48 -11.99
N VAL A 30 11.69 -26.50 -10.81
CA VAL A 30 11.48 -27.71 -9.99
C VAL A 30 10.09 -28.35 -10.20
N LYS A 31 9.31 -27.86 -11.18
CA LYS A 31 7.92 -28.27 -11.45
C LYS A 31 7.68 -29.78 -11.52
N LYS A 32 8.64 -30.55 -12.04
CA LYS A 32 8.50 -32.01 -12.21
C LYS A 32 8.94 -32.84 -11.00
N ILE A 33 9.55 -32.19 -10.01
CA ILE A 33 10.25 -32.85 -8.89
C ILE A 33 9.48 -32.63 -7.59
N ASP A 34 8.87 -31.45 -7.41
CA ASP A 34 8.21 -31.08 -6.15
C ASP A 34 6.69 -31.43 -6.19
N PRO A 35 6.22 -32.42 -5.39
CA PRO A 35 4.79 -32.76 -5.33
C PRO A 35 3.93 -31.64 -4.73
N LEU A 36 4.55 -30.64 -4.08
CA LEU A 36 3.87 -29.46 -3.52
C LEU A 36 3.82 -28.27 -4.49
N TYR A 37 4.28 -28.44 -5.74
CA TYR A 37 4.39 -27.36 -6.73
C TYR A 37 3.10 -26.57 -6.90
N ASP A 38 1.95 -27.25 -7.04
CA ASP A 38 0.67 -26.57 -7.28
C ASP A 38 0.24 -25.70 -6.09
N ALA A 39 0.46 -26.17 -4.85
CA ALA A 39 0.17 -25.38 -3.65
C ALA A 39 1.10 -24.16 -3.56
N LYS A 40 2.40 -24.34 -3.84
CA LYS A 40 3.39 -23.25 -3.88
C LYS A 40 3.03 -22.22 -4.96
N LYS A 41 2.60 -22.66 -6.15
CA LYS A 41 2.20 -21.77 -7.26
C LYS A 41 0.94 -20.96 -6.92
N VAL A 42 -0.04 -21.57 -6.26
CA VAL A 42 -1.24 -20.86 -5.79
C VAL A 42 -0.88 -19.78 -4.78
N LEU A 43 -0.04 -20.10 -3.78
CA LEU A 43 0.43 -19.13 -2.79
C LEU A 43 1.18 -17.97 -3.46
N LEU A 44 2.04 -18.28 -4.42
CA LEU A 44 2.83 -17.29 -5.15
C LEU A 44 1.95 -16.33 -5.94
N LYS A 45 0.94 -16.85 -6.63
CA LYS A 45 -0.04 -16.04 -7.36
C LYS A 45 -0.83 -15.12 -6.44
N GLN A 46 -1.25 -15.61 -5.28
CA GLN A 46 -1.95 -14.79 -4.28
C GLN A 46 -1.04 -13.71 -3.68
N LEU A 47 0.24 -14.03 -3.47
CA LEU A 47 1.25 -13.08 -2.99
C LEU A 47 1.49 -11.97 -4.02
N TYR A 48 1.63 -12.33 -5.30
CA TYR A 48 1.78 -11.39 -6.40
C TYR A 48 0.60 -10.41 -6.46
N TYR A 49 -0.64 -10.91 -6.39
CA TYR A 49 -1.83 -10.06 -6.39
C TYR A 49 -1.87 -9.10 -5.20
N ASN A 50 -1.53 -9.58 -3.99
CA ASN A 50 -1.49 -8.74 -2.80
C ASN A 50 -0.41 -7.65 -2.89
N ILE A 51 0.77 -7.95 -3.43
CA ILE A 51 1.85 -6.97 -3.62
C ILE A 51 1.41 -5.92 -4.64
N CYS A 52 0.87 -6.32 -5.80
CA CYS A 52 0.36 -5.40 -6.81
C CYS A 52 -0.75 -4.49 -6.26
N PHE A 53 -1.71 -5.05 -5.50
CA PHE A 53 -2.74 -4.26 -4.85
C PHE A 53 -2.15 -3.25 -3.85
N SER A 54 -1.16 -3.66 -3.08
CA SER A 54 -0.47 -2.79 -2.12
C SER A 54 0.27 -1.64 -2.81
N ILE A 55 0.92 -1.88 -3.96
CA ILE A 55 1.55 -0.85 -4.80
C ILE A 55 0.52 0.15 -5.31
N ILE A 56 -0.61 -0.33 -5.85
CA ILE A 56 -1.67 0.56 -6.36
C ILE A 56 -2.26 1.38 -5.21
N SER A 57 -2.52 0.74 -4.06
CA SER A 57 -3.05 1.41 -2.87
C SER A 57 -2.08 2.47 -2.33
N SER A 58 -0.76 2.23 -2.34
CA SER A 58 0.23 3.23 -1.91
C SER A 58 0.28 4.43 -2.85
N ILE A 59 0.18 4.22 -4.16
CA ILE A 59 0.09 5.31 -5.15
C ILE A 59 -1.17 6.14 -4.93
N VAL A 60 -2.32 5.48 -4.73
CA VAL A 60 -3.59 6.16 -4.43
C VAL A 60 -3.50 6.96 -3.12
N LEU A 61 -2.88 6.41 -2.08
CA LEU A 61 -2.65 7.12 -0.81
C LEU A 61 -1.81 8.38 -1.02
N VAL A 62 -0.72 8.30 -1.80
CA VAL A 62 0.10 9.48 -2.14
C VAL A 62 -0.73 10.54 -2.86
N GLY A 63 -1.56 10.13 -3.83
CA GLY A 63 -2.49 11.03 -4.53
C GLY A 63 -3.50 11.69 -3.57
N LEU A 64 -4.12 10.93 -2.68
CA LEU A 64 -5.04 11.44 -1.66
C LEU A 64 -4.34 12.42 -0.71
N CYS A 65 -3.09 12.14 -0.32
CA CYS A 65 -2.31 13.02 0.53
C CYS A 65 -1.90 14.31 -0.16
N PHE A 66 -1.61 14.24 -1.46
CA PHE A 66 -1.36 15.44 -2.27
C PHE A 66 -2.62 16.32 -2.34
N VAL A 67 -3.78 15.73 -2.65
CA VAL A 67 -5.08 16.43 -2.65
C VAL A 67 -5.37 17.02 -1.28
N HIS A 68 -5.13 16.28 -0.20
CA HIS A 68 -5.25 16.79 1.17
C HIS A 68 -4.35 18.00 1.44
N SER A 69 -3.11 17.96 0.96
CA SER A 69 -2.15 19.05 1.14
C SER A 69 -2.56 20.31 0.37
N VAL A 70 -3.06 20.16 -0.86
CA VAL A 70 -3.54 21.27 -1.69
C VAL A 70 -4.78 21.89 -1.05
N LEU A 71 -5.76 21.08 -0.66
CA LEU A 71 -7.00 21.56 -0.03
C LEU A 71 -6.77 22.25 1.32
N ASN A 72 -5.81 21.77 2.14
CA ASN A 72 -5.46 22.47 3.39
C ASN A 72 -4.74 23.80 3.15
N GLY A 73 -4.10 23.99 1.99
CA GLY A 73 -3.52 25.28 1.61
C GLY A 73 -4.57 26.31 1.18
N VAL A 74 -5.74 25.86 0.73
CA VAL A 74 -6.90 26.69 0.37
C VAL A 74 -7.81 26.82 1.60
N VAL A 75 -7.33 27.53 2.63
CA VAL A 75 -8.18 27.86 3.78
C VAL A 75 -9.07 29.03 3.37
N ASN A 76 -10.36 28.77 3.13
CA ASN A 76 -11.36 29.82 3.03
C ASN A 76 -11.58 30.39 4.44
N GLU A 77 -10.85 31.45 4.79
CA GLU A 77 -11.17 32.24 5.99
C GLU A 77 -12.40 33.09 5.67
N LEU A 78 -13.57 32.64 6.12
CA LEU A 78 -14.80 33.44 6.10
C LEU A 78 -14.86 34.23 7.41
N GLU A 79 -14.52 35.51 7.35
CA GLU A 79 -14.67 36.43 8.48
C GLU A 79 -16.14 36.88 8.60
N PHE A 80 -16.80 36.50 9.68
CA PHE A 80 -18.09 37.06 10.08
C PHE A 80 -17.95 37.61 11.51
N PHE A 81 -17.94 38.93 11.63
CA PHE A 81 -18.24 39.71 12.85
C PHE A 81 -17.53 39.21 14.14
N ASP A 82 -16.19 39.17 14.11
CA ASP A 82 -15.29 38.77 15.23
C ASP A 82 -15.22 37.26 15.57
N LEU A 83 -15.89 36.41 14.79
CA LEU A 83 -15.87 34.96 14.99
C LEU A 83 -15.23 34.27 13.77
N VAL A 84 -13.94 33.92 13.89
CA VAL A 84 -13.20 33.21 12.84
C VAL A 84 -13.63 31.74 12.82
N ILE A 85 -14.68 31.41 12.06
CA ILE A 85 -15.10 30.02 11.87
C ILE A 85 -14.28 29.40 10.73
N LYS A 86 -13.21 28.67 11.10
CA LYS A 86 -12.41 27.88 10.15
C LYS A 86 -13.16 26.59 9.76
N LEU A 87 -14.10 26.69 8.82
CA LEU A 87 -14.80 25.53 8.26
C LEU A 87 -13.88 24.74 7.30
N ASN A 88 -13.07 23.85 7.85
CA ASN A 88 -12.23 22.95 7.05
C ASN A 88 -12.95 21.60 6.83
N TYR A 89 -13.96 21.61 5.95
CA TYR A 89 -14.73 20.41 5.57
C TYR A 89 -13.81 19.32 4.97
N ALA A 90 -12.75 19.75 4.26
CA ALA A 90 -11.73 18.86 3.74
C ALA A 90 -10.95 18.14 4.85
N LYS A 91 -10.64 18.80 5.96
CA LYS A 91 -9.96 18.16 7.10
C LYS A 91 -10.85 17.13 7.79
N TYR A 92 -12.15 17.38 7.95
CA TYR A 92 -13.04 16.44 8.65
C TYR A 92 -13.33 15.18 7.83
N LEU A 93 -13.43 15.27 6.49
CA LEU A 93 -13.76 14.11 5.65
C LEU A 93 -12.51 13.39 5.09
N LEU A 94 -11.50 14.15 4.69
CA LEU A 94 -10.34 13.61 3.96
C LEU A 94 -9.28 13.03 4.90
N THR A 95 -9.10 13.61 6.10
CA THR A 95 -8.17 13.08 7.11
C THR A 95 -8.53 11.66 7.59
N PRO A 96 -9.77 11.33 7.99
CA PRO A 96 -10.11 9.96 8.40
C PRO A 96 -10.00 8.96 7.24
N LEU A 97 -10.28 9.38 6.01
CA LEU A 97 -10.09 8.55 4.81
C LEU A 97 -8.60 8.21 4.59
N VAL A 98 -7.70 9.18 4.72
CA VAL A 98 -6.25 8.96 4.63
C VAL A 98 -5.76 8.01 5.72
N ILE A 99 -6.23 8.18 6.97
CA ILE A 99 -5.88 7.28 8.09
C ILE A 99 -6.38 5.86 7.81
N PHE A 100 -7.61 5.70 7.32
CA PHE A 100 -8.19 4.41 6.98
C PHE A 100 -7.41 3.69 5.87
N VAL A 101 -7.03 4.38 4.79
CA VAL A 101 -6.22 3.80 3.71
C VAL A 101 -4.82 3.43 4.22
N THR A 102 -4.22 4.28 5.06
CA THR A 102 -2.91 4.00 5.66
C THR A 102 -2.94 2.75 6.56
N ALA A 103 -3.97 2.59 7.39
CA ALA A 103 -4.13 1.42 8.26
C ALA A 103 -4.33 0.13 7.43
N ASN A 104 -5.14 0.18 6.37
CA ASN A 104 -5.32 -0.95 5.45
C ASN A 104 -4.01 -1.34 4.75
N LEU A 105 -3.21 -0.37 4.32
CA LEU A 105 -1.88 -0.62 3.78
C LEU A 105 -0.96 -1.30 4.80
N MET A 106 -0.93 -0.82 6.04
CA MET A 106 -0.11 -1.40 7.10
C MET A 106 -0.46 -2.86 7.38
N LEU A 107 -1.75 -3.19 7.44
CA LEU A 107 -2.23 -4.56 7.58
C LEU A 107 -1.87 -5.44 6.38
N THR A 108 -1.99 -4.90 5.16
CA THR A 108 -1.66 -5.61 3.93
C THR A 108 -0.17 -5.97 3.88
N ILE A 109 0.71 -5.09 4.36
CA ILE A 109 2.15 -5.35 4.47
C ILE A 109 2.42 -6.52 5.41
N VAL A 110 1.85 -6.50 6.62
CA VAL A 110 2.05 -7.56 7.61
C VAL A 110 1.59 -8.91 7.04
N MET A 111 0.47 -8.92 6.28
CA MET A 111 0.00 -10.12 5.58
C MET A 111 0.95 -10.59 4.47
N ILE A 112 1.54 -9.67 3.68
CA ILE A 112 2.55 -10.00 2.65
C ILE A 112 3.79 -10.63 3.31
N VAL A 113 4.33 -9.99 4.35
CA VAL A 113 5.53 -10.48 5.06
C VAL A 113 5.30 -11.86 5.65
N LYS A 114 4.15 -12.07 6.32
CA LYS A 114 3.78 -13.38 6.87
C LYS A 114 3.70 -14.47 5.79
N ARG A 115 3.14 -14.15 4.61
CA ARG A 115 3.04 -15.09 3.48
C ARG A 115 4.39 -15.37 2.83
N MET A 116 5.27 -14.38 2.70
CA MET A 116 6.64 -14.60 2.22
C MET A 116 7.44 -15.49 3.16
N HIS A 117 7.36 -15.26 4.47
CA HIS A 117 8.05 -16.10 5.45
C HIS A 117 7.57 -17.55 5.41
N ALA A 118 6.25 -17.77 5.27
CA ALA A 118 5.70 -19.10 5.10
C ALA A 118 6.24 -19.79 3.84
N MET A 119 6.38 -19.06 2.73
CA MET A 119 6.96 -19.61 1.49
C MET A 119 8.45 -19.94 1.62
N LEU A 120 9.23 -19.16 2.38
CA LEU A 120 10.67 -19.39 2.56
C LEU A 120 10.99 -20.52 3.55
N THR A 121 10.04 -20.85 4.43
CA THR A 121 10.18 -21.88 5.47
C THR A 121 9.65 -23.25 5.03
N ILE A 122 8.81 -23.32 3.98
CA ILE A 122 8.21 -24.54 3.42
C ILE A 122 8.98 -24.98 2.17
#